data_AF-A0A831YSW9-F1
#
_entry.id   AF-A0A831YSW9-F1
#
_cell.length_a   1.000
_cell.length_b   1.000
_cell.length_c   1.000
_cell.angle_alpha   90.00
_cell.angle_beta   90.00
_cell.angle_gamma   90.00
#
_symmetry.space_group_name_H-M   'P 1'
#
loop_
_entity.id
_entity.type
_entity.pdbx_description
1 polymer ?
#
loop_
_entity_poly.entity_id
_entity_poly.type
_entity_poly.pdbx_seq_one_letter_code
_entity_poly.pdbx_strand_id
1 'polypeptide(L)'
;MEKIEEFLNALRKKSYVIIFTGSGIRGDDAVGLCIGEKVRESIASDRLVVCEGGVEFCLDVIRKLSPSIVVIVDAVDVGAEPGSIILIKGEKAGKEVLSSTHKLSLSLLSDILRKIYGVDEVWLIGVQVHSLEFTEKLSEPLEKACIGLAKLFVDRLLQ
;
A
#
# COMPACT_ATOMS: atom_id res chain seq x y z
N MET A 1 -8.77 7.73 -10.07
CA MET A 1 -9.36 6.45 -9.61
C MET A 1 -9.35 5.39 -10.72
N GLU A 2 -9.76 5.71 -11.94
CA GLU A 2 -9.77 4.80 -13.11
C GLU A 2 -8.47 3.99 -13.30
N LYS A 3 -7.29 4.62 -13.22
CA LYS A 3 -6.01 3.91 -13.30
C LYS A 3 -5.81 2.82 -12.24
N ILE A 4 -6.27 3.05 -11.01
CA ILE A 4 -6.18 2.06 -9.91
C ILE A 4 -7.13 0.90 -10.18
N GLU A 5 -8.33 1.22 -10.67
CA GLU A 5 -9.31 0.22 -11.07
C GLU A 5 -8.77 -0.73 -12.16
N GLU A 6 -8.23 -0.17 -13.24
CA GLU A 6 -7.60 -0.95 -14.32
C GLU A 6 -6.46 -1.82 -13.78
N PHE A 7 -5.63 -1.25 -12.91
CA PHE A 7 -4.52 -1.95 -12.27
C PHE A 7 -5.00 -3.13 -11.42
N LEU A 8 -6.01 -2.95 -10.55
CA LEU A 8 -6.56 -4.03 -9.73
C LEU A 8 -7.21 -5.13 -10.57
N ASN A 9 -7.89 -4.77 -11.67
CA ASN A 9 -8.44 -5.75 -12.61
C ASN A 9 -7.35 -6.58 -13.30
N ALA A 10 -6.22 -5.95 -13.66
CA ALA A 10 -5.08 -6.65 -14.23
C ALA A 10 -4.38 -7.55 -13.20
N LEU A 11 -4.25 -7.08 -11.95
CA LEU A 11 -3.59 -7.77 -10.84
C LEU A 11 -4.21 -9.16 -10.58
N ARG A 12 -5.53 -9.28 -10.69
CA ARG A 12 -6.27 -10.54 -10.50
C ARG A 12 -5.83 -11.70 -11.40
N LYS A 13 -5.20 -11.40 -12.54
CA LYS A 13 -4.72 -12.41 -13.51
C LYS A 13 -3.31 -12.93 -13.19
N LYS A 14 -2.72 -12.49 -12.07
CA LYS A 14 -1.35 -12.79 -11.65
C LYS A 14 -1.33 -13.33 -10.22
N SER A 15 -0.18 -13.88 -9.81
CA SER A 15 0.06 -14.20 -8.40
C SER A 15 0.48 -12.94 -7.67
N TYR A 16 -0.27 -12.52 -6.65
CA TYR A 16 -0.02 -11.26 -5.96
C TYR A 16 -0.19 -11.34 -4.45
N VAL A 17 0.42 -10.39 -3.76
CA VAL A 17 0.13 -10.03 -2.38
C VAL A 17 -0.03 -8.51 -2.29
N ILE A 18 -1.00 -8.06 -1.50
CA ILE A 18 -1.19 -6.66 -1.14
C ILE A 18 -0.81 -6.50 0.33
N ILE A 19 0.08 -5.56 0.62
CA ILE A 19 0.56 -5.24 1.95
C ILE A 19 0.13 -3.82 2.28
N PHE A 20 -0.79 -3.71 3.21
CA PHE A 20 -1.27 -2.47 3.80
C PHE A 20 -0.36 -2.12 4.98
N THR A 21 0.35 -1.01 4.90
CA THR A 21 1.33 -0.60 5.91
C THR A 21 1.09 0.84 6.36
N GLY A 22 1.71 1.21 7.47
CA GLY A 22 1.55 2.51 8.10
C GLY A 22 1.91 2.50 9.58
N SER A 23 1.57 3.57 10.28
CA SER A 23 1.71 3.68 11.74
C SER A 23 0.43 4.19 12.37
N GLY A 24 -0.14 3.43 13.33
CA GLY A 24 -1.40 3.80 13.99
C GLY A 24 -1.34 5.03 14.90
N ILE A 25 -0.13 5.51 15.23
CA ILE A 25 0.07 6.61 16.18
C ILE A 25 0.46 7.95 15.51
N ARG A 26 0.51 7.99 14.17
CA ARG A 26 1.01 9.15 13.40
C ARG A 26 -0.01 9.71 12.40
N GLY A 27 -1.26 9.88 12.86
CA GLY A 27 -2.33 10.50 12.11
C GLY A 27 -2.51 9.86 10.74
N ASP A 28 -2.25 10.62 9.69
CA ASP A 28 -2.41 10.20 8.30
C ASP A 28 -1.53 9.00 7.89
N ASP A 29 -0.44 8.74 8.61
CA ASP A 29 0.42 7.56 8.42
C ASP A 29 -0.35 6.24 8.61
N ALA A 30 -1.50 6.27 9.31
CA ALA A 30 -2.35 5.10 9.54
C ALA A 30 -3.22 4.73 8.33
N VAL A 31 -3.21 5.51 7.24
CA VAL A 31 -4.18 5.35 6.14
C VAL A 31 -4.09 3.98 5.46
N GLY A 32 -2.89 3.45 5.25
CA GLY A 32 -2.73 2.11 4.68
C GLY A 32 -3.34 1.04 5.57
N LEU A 33 -3.08 1.12 6.89
CA LEU A 33 -3.68 0.24 7.90
C LEU A 33 -5.22 0.34 7.90
N CYS A 34 -5.77 1.57 7.90
CA CYS A 34 -7.21 1.83 7.82
C CYS A 34 -7.86 1.15 6.61
N ILE A 35 -7.22 1.26 5.43
CA ILE A 35 -7.72 0.64 4.20
C ILE A 35 -7.68 -0.88 4.35
N GLY A 36 -6.54 -1.42 4.81
CA GLY A 36 -6.35 -2.86 4.91
C GLY A 36 -7.34 -3.54 5.84
N GLU A 37 -7.63 -2.96 7.00
CA GLU A 37 -8.64 -3.48 7.93
C GLU A 37 -10.03 -3.51 7.29
N LYS A 38 -10.46 -2.41 6.64
CA LYS A 38 -11.75 -2.36 5.94
C LYS A 38 -11.88 -3.37 4.81
N VAL A 39 -10.80 -3.60 4.05
CA VAL A 39 -10.81 -4.58 2.97
C VAL A 39 -10.90 -6.00 3.54
N ARG A 40 -10.18 -6.30 4.63
CA ARG A 40 -10.18 -7.63 5.27
C ARG A 40 -11.49 -7.97 5.98
N GLU A 41 -12.26 -6.98 6.43
CA GLU A 41 -13.63 -7.18 6.91
C GLU A 41 -14.55 -7.77 5.84
N SER A 42 -14.31 -7.44 4.56
CA SER A 42 -15.12 -7.89 3.43
C SER A 42 -14.51 -9.10 2.68
N ILE A 43 -13.18 -9.25 2.71
CA ILE A 43 -12.46 -10.27 1.96
C ILE A 43 -11.52 -11.05 2.89
N ALA A 44 -11.86 -12.31 3.16
CA ALA A 44 -10.98 -13.24 3.84
C ALA A 44 -9.96 -13.84 2.85
N SER A 45 -8.74 -13.28 2.80
CA SER A 45 -7.65 -13.81 1.97
C SER A 45 -6.29 -13.65 2.65
N ASP A 46 -5.44 -14.67 2.51
CA ASP A 46 -4.04 -14.64 2.95
C ASP A 46 -3.15 -13.72 2.11
N ARG A 47 -3.65 -13.26 0.95
CA ARG A 47 -2.97 -12.30 0.07
C ARG A 47 -3.17 -10.84 0.48
N LEU A 48 -4.01 -10.57 1.46
CA LEU A 48 -4.36 -9.23 1.94
C LEU A 48 -3.79 -9.05 3.35
N VAL A 49 -2.63 -8.43 3.45
CA VAL A 49 -1.82 -8.39 4.67
C VAL A 49 -1.84 -6.99 5.24
N VAL A 50 -2.20 -6.86 6.52
CA VAL A 50 -1.96 -5.61 7.27
C VAL A 50 -0.66 -5.78 8.03
N CYS A 51 0.27 -4.85 7.82
CA CYS A 51 1.63 -4.90 8.32
C CYS A 51 2.00 -3.54 8.94
N GLU A 52 1.84 -3.41 10.26
CA GLU A 52 2.19 -2.16 10.94
C GLU A 52 3.71 -1.96 11.01
N GLY A 53 4.15 -0.73 10.75
CA GLY A 53 5.54 -0.31 10.90
C GLY A 53 6.47 -0.59 9.71
N GLY A 54 5.95 -1.16 8.60
CA GLY A 54 6.71 -1.33 7.36
C GLY A 54 6.67 -2.76 6.79
N VAL A 55 6.86 -2.87 5.48
CA VAL A 55 6.84 -4.15 4.74
C VAL A 55 7.91 -5.14 5.23
N GLU A 56 9.02 -4.64 5.78
CA GLU A 56 10.10 -5.45 6.33
C GLU A 56 9.65 -6.40 7.46
N PHE A 57 8.55 -6.08 8.14
CA PHE A 57 8.00 -6.91 9.21
C PHE A 57 7.13 -8.06 8.72
N CYS A 58 6.82 -8.12 7.41
CA CYS A 58 5.95 -9.14 6.81
C CYS A 58 6.61 -9.86 5.62
N LEU A 59 7.95 -9.88 5.57
CA LEU A 59 8.70 -10.56 4.51
C LEU A 59 8.48 -12.09 4.51
N ASP A 60 8.15 -12.67 5.66
CA ASP A 60 7.80 -14.08 5.80
C ASP A 60 6.55 -14.45 4.98
N VAL A 61 5.58 -13.54 4.89
CA VAL A 61 4.39 -13.73 4.07
C VAL A 61 4.75 -13.74 2.58
N ILE A 62 5.60 -12.81 2.15
CA ILE A 62 6.09 -12.76 0.76
C ILE A 62 6.83 -14.07 0.42
N ARG A 63 7.69 -14.54 1.33
CA ARG A 63 8.39 -15.82 1.17
C ARG A 63 7.43 -16.99 1.04
N LYS A 64 6.43 -17.06 1.92
CA LYS A 64 5.45 -18.16 1.97
C LYS A 64 4.59 -18.20 0.71
N LEU A 65 4.11 -17.05 0.25
CA LEU A 65 3.19 -16.96 -0.89
C LEU A 65 3.91 -16.96 -2.25
N SER A 66 5.20 -16.63 -2.28
CA SER A 66 6.01 -16.53 -3.51
C SER A 66 5.27 -15.78 -4.64
N PRO A 67 4.81 -14.54 -4.41
CA PRO A 67 4.00 -13.82 -5.38
C PRO A 67 4.85 -13.29 -6.54
N SER A 68 4.26 -13.23 -7.74
CA SER A 68 4.86 -12.50 -8.87
C SER A 68 4.79 -10.98 -8.69
N ILE A 69 3.77 -10.48 -7.99
CA ILE A 69 3.55 -9.04 -7.80
C ILE A 69 3.34 -8.73 -6.32
N VAL A 70 4.05 -7.72 -5.80
CA VAL A 70 3.81 -7.14 -4.47
C VAL A 70 3.23 -5.74 -4.66
N VAL A 71 2.08 -5.48 -4.04
CA VAL A 71 1.46 -4.15 -4.00
C VAL A 71 1.53 -3.63 -2.57
N ILE A 72 2.17 -2.49 -2.38
CA ILE A 72 2.27 -1.81 -1.09
C ILE A 72 1.22 -0.71 -1.08
N VAL A 73 0.47 -0.59 0.00
CA VAL A 73 -0.49 0.49 0.23
C VAL A 73 -0.04 1.25 1.47
N ASP A 74 0.31 2.52 1.31
CA ASP A 74 0.93 3.32 2.35
C ASP A 74 0.57 4.80 2.22
N ALA A 75 0.80 5.56 3.28
CA ALA A 75 0.87 7.00 3.21
C ALA A 75 2.14 7.45 2.46
N VAL A 76 2.02 8.54 1.71
CA VAL A 76 3.13 9.15 0.96
C VAL A 76 3.11 10.65 1.13
N ASP A 77 4.28 11.27 1.01
CA ASP A 77 4.40 12.71 0.88
C ASP A 77 5.16 13.06 -0.39
N VAL A 78 4.42 13.50 -1.40
CA VAL A 78 4.95 13.88 -2.72
C VAL A 78 4.55 15.31 -3.10
N GLY A 79 4.02 16.09 -2.15
CA GLY A 79 3.55 17.45 -2.37
C GLY A 79 2.31 17.58 -3.26
N ALA A 80 1.50 16.52 -3.37
CA ALA A 80 0.19 16.59 -4.03
C ALA A 80 -0.89 17.14 -3.07
N GLU A 81 -2.13 17.27 -3.56
CA GLU A 81 -3.27 17.60 -2.69
C GLU A 81 -3.54 16.46 -1.69
N PRO A 82 -3.80 16.73 -0.40
CA PRO A 82 -4.09 15.69 0.58
C PRO A 82 -5.23 14.76 0.19
N GLY A 83 -5.05 13.45 0.43
CA GLY A 83 -5.98 12.41 0.00
C GLY A 83 -5.84 12.00 -1.47
N SER A 84 -4.97 12.65 -2.25
CA SER A 84 -4.64 12.22 -3.61
C SER A 84 -4.06 10.81 -3.62
N ILE A 85 -4.51 9.99 -4.57
CA ILE A 85 -4.03 8.62 -4.74
C ILE A 85 -3.05 8.56 -5.89
N ILE A 86 -1.90 7.94 -5.63
CA ILE A 86 -0.77 7.86 -6.55
C ILE A 86 -0.43 6.37 -6.77
N LEU A 87 -0.18 5.99 -8.02
CA LEU A 87 0.29 4.65 -8.37
C LEU A 87 1.71 4.74 -8.93
N ILE A 88 2.66 4.08 -8.27
CA ILE A 88 4.08 4.10 -8.64
C ILE A 88 4.57 2.67 -8.79
N LYS A 89 5.29 2.40 -9.88
CA LYS A 89 6.09 1.17 -10.00
C LYS A 89 7.40 1.36 -9.26
N GLY A 90 7.78 0.43 -8.39
CA GLY A 90 8.94 0.59 -7.49
C GLY A 90 10.26 0.86 -8.20
N GLU A 91 10.42 0.32 -9.41
CA GLU A 91 11.60 0.51 -10.28
C GLU A 91 11.68 1.93 -10.88
N LYS A 92 10.54 2.63 -10.99
CA LYS A 92 10.41 3.99 -11.51
C LYS A 92 10.27 5.04 -10.41
N ALA A 93 10.20 4.60 -9.15
CA ALA A 93 10.22 5.50 -8.02
C ALA A 93 11.57 6.22 -8.02
N GLY A 94 11.55 7.55 -8.12
CA GLY A 94 12.75 8.34 -7.87
C GLY A 94 13.30 8.03 -6.48
N LYS A 95 14.59 8.30 -6.23
CA LYS A 95 15.18 8.16 -4.89
C LYS A 95 14.42 8.94 -3.80
N GLU A 96 13.59 9.89 -4.21
CA GLU A 96 12.84 10.83 -3.39
C GLU A 96 11.39 10.42 -3.10
N VAL A 97 10.87 9.31 -3.67
CA VAL A 97 9.57 8.78 -3.23
C VAL A 97 9.78 8.07 -1.90
N LEU A 98 9.63 8.86 -0.84
CA LEU A 98 9.67 8.41 0.54
C LEU A 98 8.25 8.02 0.95
N SER A 99 8.07 6.76 1.33
CA SER A 99 6.92 6.39 2.15
C SER A 99 7.11 7.04 3.54
N SER A 100 6.02 7.50 4.15
CA SER A 100 6.06 8.24 5.42
C SER A 100 6.55 7.40 6.61
N THR A 101 6.60 6.07 6.45
CA THR A 101 7.08 5.10 7.45
C THR A 101 8.59 4.77 7.39
N HIS A 102 9.39 5.48 6.57
CA HIS A 102 10.86 5.62 6.70
C HIS A 102 11.64 4.42 7.31
N LYS A 103 12.07 3.43 6.49
CA LYS A 103 13.33 2.67 6.72
C LYS A 103 14.07 2.28 5.45
N LEU A 104 13.39 2.04 4.33
CA LEU A 104 13.98 1.68 3.03
C LEU A 104 13.31 2.50 1.93
N SER A 105 14.08 3.04 0.97
CA SER A 105 13.46 3.64 -0.22
C SER A 105 12.66 2.57 -0.97
N LEU A 106 11.54 2.96 -1.59
CA LEU A 106 10.73 2.02 -2.38
C LEU A 106 11.57 1.30 -3.45
N SER A 107 12.57 1.99 -4.02
CA SER A 107 13.53 1.43 -4.96
C SER A 107 14.40 0.32 -4.36
N LEU A 108 14.92 0.52 -3.14
CA LEU A 108 15.74 -0.47 -2.45
C LEU A 108 14.90 -1.67 -1.99
N LEU A 109 13.70 -1.43 -1.46
CA LEU A 109 12.75 -2.48 -1.12
C LEU A 109 12.38 -3.31 -2.37
N SER A 110 12.09 -2.64 -3.48
CA SER A 110 11.83 -3.29 -4.76
C SER A 110 13.00 -4.18 -5.18
N ASP A 111 14.24 -3.68 -5.12
CA ASP A 111 15.43 -4.48 -5.45
C ASP A 111 15.60 -5.70 -4.54
N ILE A 112 15.36 -5.55 -3.23
CA ILE A 112 15.40 -6.65 -2.25
C ILE A 112 14.37 -7.71 -2.59
N LEU A 113 13.12 -7.31 -2.80
CA LEU A 113 12.01 -8.22 -3.10
C LEU A 113 12.25 -9.00 -4.40
N ARG A 114 12.78 -8.34 -5.43
CA ARG A 114 13.11 -8.99 -6.70
C ARG A 114 14.29 -9.97 -6.56
N LYS A 115 15.39 -9.53 -5.92
CA LYS A 115 16.63 -10.33 -5.86
C LYS A 115 16.54 -11.50 -4.87
N ILE A 116 15.88 -11.32 -3.73
CA ILE A 116 15.86 -12.32 -2.66
C ILE A 116 14.60 -13.18 -2.73
N TYR A 117 13.46 -12.61 -3.11
CA TYR A 117 12.16 -13.30 -3.08
C TYR A 117 11.60 -13.63 -4.46
N GLY A 118 12.31 -13.28 -5.54
CA GLY A 118 11.89 -13.61 -6.91
C GLY A 118 10.61 -12.91 -7.35
N VAL A 119 10.26 -11.78 -6.74
CA VAL A 119 9.12 -10.95 -7.14
C VAL A 119 9.43 -10.35 -8.52
N ASP A 120 8.48 -10.36 -9.45
CA ASP A 120 8.67 -9.77 -10.78
C ASP A 120 8.45 -8.25 -10.74
N GLU A 121 7.39 -7.82 -10.04
CA GLU A 121 6.96 -6.43 -9.98
C GLU A 121 6.60 -5.98 -8.57
N VAL A 122 7.02 -4.77 -8.22
CA VAL A 122 6.62 -4.09 -6.98
C VAL A 122 5.93 -2.79 -7.33
N TRP A 123 4.76 -2.57 -6.73
CA TRP A 123 3.93 -1.39 -6.93
C TRP A 123 3.60 -0.74 -5.59
N LEU A 124 3.46 0.59 -5.58
CA LEU A 124 2.99 1.38 -4.46
C LEU A 124 1.70 2.10 -4.87
N ILE A 125 0.66 1.91 -4.07
CA ILE A 125 -0.54 2.73 -4.05
C ILE A 125 -0.39 3.66 -2.84
N GLY A 126 0.04 4.89 -3.10
CA GLY A 126 0.28 5.91 -2.10
C GLY A 126 -0.93 6.81 -1.91
N VAL A 127 -1.24 7.19 -0.67
CA VAL A 127 -2.19 8.25 -0.35
C VAL A 127 -1.44 9.46 0.20
N GLN A 128 -1.57 10.62 -0.45
CA GLN A 128 -0.91 11.85 -0.03
C GLN A 128 -1.41 12.28 1.34
N VAL A 129 -0.49 12.50 2.28
CA VAL A 129 -0.80 12.95 3.64
C VAL A 129 -1.14 14.45 3.70
N HIS A 130 -1.95 14.82 4.69
CA HIS A 130 -2.14 16.20 5.14
C HIS A 130 -1.22 16.51 6.33
N SER A 131 -1.17 15.63 7.33
CA SER A 131 -0.43 15.83 8.58
C SER A 131 0.03 14.50 9.20
N LEU A 132 1.30 14.46 9.62
CA LEU A 132 1.92 13.32 10.34
C LEU A 132 2.06 13.59 11.85
N GLU A 133 1.15 14.38 12.42
CA GLU A 133 1.10 14.65 13.86
C GLU A 133 0.87 13.38 14.68
N PHE A 134 1.31 13.41 15.94
CA PHE A 134 1.05 12.33 16.89
C PHE A 134 -0.43 12.35 17.32
N THR A 135 -1.23 11.59 16.60
CA THR A 135 -2.67 11.42 16.81
C THR A 135 -3.11 10.07 16.24
N GLU A 136 -4.18 9.51 16.77
CA GLU A 136 -4.77 8.26 16.26
C GLU A 136 -5.85 8.52 15.19
N LYS A 137 -6.08 9.79 14.84
CA LYS A 137 -7.12 10.19 13.88
C LYS A 137 -6.53 10.52 12.52
N LEU A 138 -7.13 9.98 11.47
CA LEU A 138 -6.91 10.45 10.11
C LEU A 138 -7.49 11.85 9.94
N SER A 139 -6.88 12.66 9.09
CA SER A 139 -7.49 13.89 8.63
C SER A 139 -8.70 13.60 7.73
N GLU A 140 -9.66 14.53 7.67
CA GLU A 140 -10.86 14.40 6.82
C GLU A 140 -10.57 13.99 5.35
N PRO A 141 -9.59 14.57 4.64
CA PRO A 141 -9.27 14.11 3.28
C PRO A 141 -8.80 12.65 3.23
N LEU A 142 -8.08 12.16 4.24
CA LEU A 142 -7.61 10.79 4.29
C LEU A 142 -8.65 9.80 4.78
N GLU A 143 -9.60 10.21 5.63
CA GLU A 143 -10.78 9.41 5.93
C GLU A 143 -11.59 9.14 4.65
N LYS A 144 -11.82 10.18 3.84
CA LYS A 144 -12.51 10.06 2.54
C LYS A 144 -11.73 9.16 1.58
N ALA A 145 -10.41 9.33 1.49
CA ALA A 145 -9.55 8.49 0.66
C ALA A 145 -9.57 7.02 1.15
N CYS A 146 -9.48 6.77 2.46
CA CYS A 146 -9.54 5.43 3.04
C CYS A 146 -10.84 4.72 2.65
N ILE A 147 -11.99 5.38 2.85
CA ILE A 147 -13.31 4.81 2.50
C ILE A 147 -13.41 4.53 1.00
N GLY A 148 -13.06 5.51 0.15
CA GLY A 148 -13.18 5.38 -1.29
C GLY A 148 -12.27 4.29 -1.87
N LEU A 149 -11.03 4.23 -1.39
CA LEU A 149 -10.06 3.25 -1.84
C LEU A 149 -10.40 1.86 -1.32
N ALA A 150 -10.74 1.69 -0.04
CA ALA A 150 -11.18 0.40 0.52
C ALA A 150 -12.36 -0.19 -0.26
N LYS A 151 -13.38 0.63 -0.56
CA LYS A 151 -14.51 0.21 -1.40
C LYS A 151 -14.05 -0.26 -2.77
N LEU A 152 -13.14 0.46 -3.42
CA LEU A 152 -12.61 0.08 -4.74
C LEU A 152 -11.87 -1.26 -4.70
N PHE A 153 -11.04 -1.48 -3.66
CA PHE A 153 -10.38 -2.78 -3.45
C PHE A 153 -11.41 -3.91 -3.30
N VAL A 154 -12.43 -3.71 -2.47
CA VAL A 154 -13.49 -4.70 -2.27
C VAL A 154 -14.23 -5.00 -3.57
N ASP A 155 -14.70 -3.96 -4.25
CA ASP A 155 -15.49 -4.07 -5.49
C ASP A 155 -14.72 -4.75 -6.62
N ARG A 156 -13.38 -4.64 -6.67
CA ARG A 156 -12.56 -5.18 -7.76
C ARG A 156 -11.96 -6.55 -7.42
N LEU A 157 -11.66 -6.83 -6.16
CA LEU A 157 -11.04 -8.09 -5.73
C LEU A 157 -12.03 -9.20 -5.38
N LEU A 158 -13.30 -8.88 -5.08
CA LEU A 158 -14.36 -9.89 -4.86
C LEU A 158 -14.94 -10.50 -6.15
N GLN A 159 -14.87 -9.76 -7.25
CA GLN A 159 -15.34 -10.24 -8.55
C GLN A 159 -14.44 -11.34 -9.11
#